data_AF-A0AA88XR59-F1
#
_entry.id   AF-A0AA88XR59-F1
#
_cell.length_a   1.000
_cell.length_b   1.000
_cell.length_c   1.000
_cell.angle_alpha   90.00
_cell.angle_beta   90.00
_cell.angle_gamma   90.00
#
_symmetry.space_group_name_H-M   'P 1'
#
loop_
_entity.id
_entity.type
_entity.pdbx_description
1 polymer ?
#
loop_
_entity_poly.entity_id
_entity_poly.type
_entity_poly.pdbx_seq_one_letter_code
_entity_poly.pdbx_strand_id
1 'polypeptide(L)'
;MVTMGILMILLLCSLGVYLFLAPIRFLHKFWWTPQWTKHVLVSQGIKGPSYNFFHGSTKEISNMRNASICRPMDLSHDIFPRILPHIYTWLKVYGMSFFYWNGPTAELVVTEPELIKEILYNGDKWYPKPEVETYFRKLVGDGLVASEGEKWAMLRKLSNHAFHGESLKGMIPAMVESVETMLGSWKNYQGKEFDVYEEFRMLTSEVLSRTAFGSSFLEGKQIFQMLRELGVIVGRNDFKIRLSVPGLSRILKNGDDVESDKLEKGIGDLIFGIIQKREKLMMGEGNSYGSDFLGLLLNARKDAPENYKLSLQDIIDECKTFYGLA
;
A
#
# COMPACT_ATOMS: atom_id res chain seq x y z
N MET A 1 -28.51 4.40 43.04
CA MET A 1 -29.62 3.99 42.14
C MET A 1 -29.99 5.08 41.14
N VAL A 2 -30.20 6.33 41.56
CA VAL A 2 -30.56 7.46 40.66
C VAL A 2 -29.51 7.72 39.56
N THR A 3 -28.22 7.69 39.89
CA THR A 3 -27.11 7.87 38.94
C THR A 3 -27.04 6.79 37.86
N MET A 4 -27.33 5.53 38.22
CA MET A 4 -27.41 4.42 37.26
C MET A 4 -28.61 4.56 36.32
N GLY A 5 -29.75 5.07 36.82
CA GLY A 5 -30.93 5.34 36.00
C GLY A 5 -30.68 6.44 34.96
N ILE A 6 -30.03 7.54 35.36
CA ILE A 6 -29.66 8.63 34.44
C ILE A 6 -28.68 8.15 33.36
N LEU A 7 -27.66 7.37 33.73
CA LEU A 7 -26.70 6.82 32.78
C LEU A 7 -27.40 5.88 31.76
N MET A 8 -28.33 5.04 32.22
CA MET A 8 -29.09 4.14 31.35
C MET A 8 -29.97 4.92 30.36
N ILE A 9 -30.61 6.00 30.79
CA ILE A 9 -31.42 6.87 29.92
C ILE A 9 -30.52 7.54 28.86
N LEU A 10 -29.37 8.07 29.23
CA LEU A 10 -28.42 8.69 28.29
C LEU A 10 -27.88 7.67 27.25
N LEU A 11 -27.60 6.43 27.68
CA LEU A 11 -27.19 5.35 26.78
C LEU A 11 -28.33 4.96 25.81
N LEU A 12 -29.57 4.89 26.27
CA LEU A 12 -30.72 4.59 25.41
C LEU A 12 -31.03 5.72 24.43
N CYS A 13 -30.93 6.98 24.87
CA CYS A 13 -31.10 8.15 24.01
C CYS A 13 -30.00 8.22 22.94
N SER A 14 -28.74 8.02 23.32
CA SER A 14 -27.63 8.00 22.34
C SER A 14 -27.76 6.84 21.35
N LEU A 15 -28.17 5.65 21.81
CA LEU A 15 -28.47 4.52 20.93
C LEU A 15 -29.63 4.83 19.98
N GLY A 16 -30.70 5.46 20.47
CA GLY A 16 -31.84 5.87 19.64
C GLY A 16 -31.45 6.88 18.56
N VAL A 17 -30.67 7.92 18.91
CA VAL A 17 -30.12 8.89 17.95
C VAL A 17 -29.23 8.19 16.91
N TYR A 18 -28.38 7.25 17.34
CA TYR A 18 -27.54 6.48 16.42
C TYR A 18 -28.38 5.63 15.45
N LEU A 19 -29.39 4.91 15.94
CA LEU A 19 -30.28 4.09 15.12
C LEU A 19 -31.11 4.91 14.12
N PHE A 20 -31.41 6.18 14.44
CA PHE A 20 -32.08 7.09 13.52
C PHE A 20 -31.12 7.69 12.47
N LEU A 21 -29.93 8.13 12.88
CA LEU A 21 -28.97 8.78 11.98
C LEU A 21 -28.24 7.78 11.07
N ALA A 22 -28.02 6.54 11.50
CA ALA A 22 -27.26 5.56 10.75
C ALA A 22 -27.90 5.20 9.39
N PRO A 23 -29.22 4.90 9.28
CA PRO A 23 -29.90 4.69 8.00
C PRO A 23 -29.86 5.91 7.09
N ILE A 24 -29.99 7.12 7.64
CA ILE A 24 -29.90 8.37 6.86
C ILE A 24 -28.50 8.53 6.26
N ARG A 25 -27.45 8.37 7.08
CA ARG A 25 -26.06 8.42 6.59
C ARG A 25 -25.77 7.33 5.57
N PHE A 26 -26.34 6.14 5.79
CA PHE A 26 -26.20 5.02 4.86
C PHE A 26 -26.86 5.31 3.51
N LEU A 27 -28.12 5.75 3.48
CA LEU A 27 -28.80 6.15 2.25
C LEU A 27 -28.12 7.34 1.58
N HIS A 28 -27.65 8.32 2.35
CA HIS A 28 -26.91 9.45 1.81
C HIS A 28 -25.61 8.98 1.11
N LYS A 29 -24.84 8.10 1.76
CA LYS A 29 -23.56 7.60 1.23
C LYS A 29 -23.73 6.64 0.06
N PHE A 30 -24.64 5.67 0.17
CA PHE A 30 -24.76 4.58 -0.81
C PHE A 30 -25.83 4.80 -1.87
N TRP A 31 -26.71 5.80 -1.72
CA TRP A 31 -27.75 6.09 -2.71
C TRP A 31 -27.64 7.52 -3.22
N TRP A 32 -27.82 8.53 -2.35
CA TRP A 32 -27.89 9.93 -2.79
C TRP A 32 -26.58 10.41 -3.44
N THR A 33 -25.45 10.21 -2.77
CA THR A 33 -24.14 10.67 -3.23
C THR A 33 -23.80 10.07 -4.60
N PRO A 34 -23.88 8.74 -4.83
CA PRO A 34 -23.65 8.16 -6.14
C PRO A 34 -24.56 8.72 -7.24
N GLN A 35 -25.86 8.89 -6.98
CA GLN A 35 -26.78 9.40 -8.01
C GLN A 35 -26.47 10.85 -8.37
N TRP A 36 -26.16 11.67 -7.36
CA TRP A 36 -25.79 13.06 -7.58
C TRP A 36 -24.44 13.17 -8.31
N THR A 37 -23.41 12.45 -7.87
CA THR A 37 -22.10 12.43 -8.52
C THR A 37 -22.19 11.96 -9.97
N LYS A 38 -22.98 10.91 -10.24
CA LYS A 38 -23.26 10.44 -11.61
C LYS A 38 -23.83 11.58 -12.47
N HIS A 39 -24.83 12.29 -11.95
CA HIS A 39 -25.48 13.37 -12.68
C HIS A 39 -24.49 14.49 -13.03
N VAL A 40 -23.64 14.88 -12.08
CA VAL A 40 -22.59 15.91 -12.26
C VAL A 40 -21.54 15.49 -13.29
N LEU A 41 -21.07 14.24 -13.26
CA LEU A 41 -20.06 13.76 -14.22
C LEU A 41 -20.65 13.65 -15.64
N VAL A 42 -21.87 13.14 -15.76
CA VAL A 42 -22.54 13.00 -17.05
C VAL A 42 -22.89 14.35 -17.66
N SER A 43 -23.27 15.36 -16.84
CA SER A 43 -23.53 16.71 -17.35
C SER A 43 -22.26 17.41 -17.88
N GLN A 44 -21.08 16.97 -17.45
CA GLN A 44 -19.77 17.39 -17.98
C GLN A 44 -19.33 16.57 -19.20
N GLY A 45 -20.15 15.62 -19.66
CA GLY A 45 -19.84 14.76 -20.82
C GLY A 45 -19.00 13.53 -20.49
N ILE A 46 -18.65 13.30 -19.23
CA ILE A 46 -17.88 12.13 -18.80
C ILE A 46 -18.83 10.94 -18.67
N LYS A 47 -18.57 9.89 -19.45
CA LYS A 47 -19.37 8.67 -19.46
C LYS A 47 -18.80 7.63 -18.49
N GLY A 48 -19.61 6.64 -18.14
CA GLY A 48 -19.22 5.57 -17.22
C GLY A 48 -20.33 4.54 -17.05
N PRO A 49 -20.04 3.40 -16.40
CA PRO A 49 -21.04 2.39 -16.09
C PRO A 49 -22.04 2.94 -15.05
N SER A 50 -23.25 2.37 -15.07
CA SER A 50 -24.26 2.71 -14.08
C SER A 50 -23.84 2.25 -12.68
N TYR A 51 -24.17 3.05 -11.67
CA TYR A 51 -23.99 2.68 -10.28
C TYR A 51 -24.93 1.53 -9.88
N ASN A 52 -24.38 0.42 -9.40
CA ASN A 52 -25.16 -0.65 -8.78
C ASN A 52 -25.12 -0.53 -7.26
N PHE A 53 -26.25 -0.22 -6.65
CA PHE A 53 -26.37 -0.32 -5.19
C PHE A 53 -26.12 -1.78 -4.76
N PHE A 54 -25.22 -2.13 -3.86
CA PHE A 54 -24.35 -1.39 -2.93
C PHE A 54 -22.87 -1.32 -3.38
N HIS A 55 -22.53 -2.06 -4.43
CA HIS A 55 -21.15 -2.40 -4.79
C HIS A 55 -20.53 -1.51 -5.87
N GLY A 56 -21.31 -0.64 -6.50
CA GLY A 56 -20.88 0.08 -7.69
C GLY A 56 -20.49 -0.90 -8.80
N SER A 57 -19.25 -0.79 -9.28
CA SER A 57 -18.69 -1.64 -10.34
C SER A 57 -17.79 -2.74 -9.78
N THR A 58 -17.52 -2.77 -8.48
CA THR A 58 -16.50 -3.67 -7.88
C THR A 58 -16.74 -5.15 -8.11
N LYS A 59 -18.00 -5.60 -8.11
CA LYS A 59 -18.36 -7.00 -8.41
C LYS A 59 -18.10 -7.35 -9.88
N GLU A 60 -18.44 -6.43 -10.79
CA GLU A 60 -18.15 -6.57 -12.22
C GLU A 60 -16.64 -6.63 -12.46
N ILE A 61 -15.89 -5.70 -11.87
CA ILE A 61 -14.42 -5.65 -11.96
C ILE A 61 -13.80 -6.95 -11.44
N SER A 62 -14.23 -7.42 -10.27
CA SER A 62 -13.75 -8.68 -9.69
C SER A 62 -14.01 -9.88 -10.61
N ASN A 63 -15.20 -9.96 -11.21
CA ASN A 63 -15.54 -11.02 -12.15
C ASN A 63 -14.67 -10.94 -13.42
N MET A 64 -14.44 -9.74 -13.96
CA MET A 64 -13.58 -9.54 -15.13
C MET A 64 -12.14 -9.94 -14.85
N ARG A 65 -11.58 -9.58 -13.68
CA ARG A 65 -10.22 -9.96 -13.26
C ARG A 65 -10.09 -11.48 -13.07
N ASN A 66 -11.05 -12.11 -12.42
CA ASN A 66 -11.03 -13.57 -12.26
C ASN A 66 -11.10 -14.28 -13.63
N ALA A 67 -11.98 -13.81 -14.52
CA ALA A 67 -12.09 -14.36 -15.87
C ALA A 67 -10.83 -14.14 -16.72
N SER A 68 -10.13 -13.01 -16.58
CA SER A 68 -8.90 -12.74 -17.32
C SER A 68 -7.72 -13.60 -16.84
N ILE A 69 -7.58 -13.77 -15.51
CA ILE A 69 -6.50 -14.56 -14.91
C ILE A 69 -6.67 -16.05 -15.20
N CYS A 70 -7.90 -16.59 -15.21
CA CYS A 70 -8.16 -18.00 -15.49
C CYS A 70 -7.94 -18.40 -16.96
N ARG A 71 -7.82 -17.44 -17.88
CA ARG A 71 -7.56 -17.73 -19.29
C ARG A 71 -6.05 -17.84 -19.52
N PRO A 72 -5.56 -18.77 -20.36
CA PRO A 72 -4.18 -18.73 -20.83
C PRO A 72 -3.95 -17.45 -21.66
N MET A 73 -2.70 -17.00 -21.73
CA MET A 73 -2.27 -15.88 -22.57
C MET A 73 -1.03 -16.32 -23.33
N ASP A 74 -0.95 -15.94 -24.60
CA ASP A 74 0.23 -16.16 -25.42
C ASP A 74 1.43 -15.38 -24.87
N LEU A 75 2.65 -15.76 -25.27
CA LEU A 75 3.85 -15.01 -24.89
C LEU A 75 3.84 -13.64 -25.59
N SER A 76 3.27 -12.64 -24.91
CA SER A 76 3.03 -11.30 -25.43
C SER A 76 3.28 -10.24 -24.35
N HIS A 77 3.77 -9.08 -24.78
CA HIS A 77 3.88 -7.90 -23.92
C HIS A 77 2.55 -7.14 -23.78
N ASP A 78 1.50 -7.50 -24.54
CA ASP A 78 0.16 -6.92 -24.40
C ASP A 78 -0.61 -7.49 -23.20
N ILE A 79 -0.11 -7.17 -22.00
CA ILE A 79 -0.66 -7.66 -20.73
C ILE A 79 -1.83 -6.80 -20.21
N PHE A 80 -2.05 -5.62 -20.78
CA PHE A 80 -3.06 -4.68 -20.31
C PHE A 80 -4.48 -5.26 -20.22
N PRO A 81 -5.03 -5.94 -21.27
CA PRO A 81 -6.34 -6.59 -21.17
C PRO A 81 -6.40 -7.71 -20.12
N ARG A 82 -5.26 -8.26 -19.71
CA ARG A 82 -5.19 -9.29 -18.67
C ARG A 82 -5.20 -8.70 -17.27
N ILE A 83 -4.38 -7.67 -17.02
CA ILE A 83 -4.17 -7.09 -15.68
C ILE A 83 -5.31 -6.14 -15.30
N LEU A 84 -5.75 -5.29 -16.23
CA LEU A 84 -6.80 -4.29 -16.01
C LEU A 84 -7.93 -4.46 -17.05
N PRO A 85 -8.62 -5.63 -17.06
CA PRO A 85 -9.62 -5.95 -18.08
C PRO A 85 -10.79 -4.96 -18.11
N HIS A 86 -11.18 -4.44 -16.94
CA HIS A 86 -12.25 -3.45 -16.78
C HIS A 86 -11.88 -2.12 -17.44
N ILE A 87 -10.68 -1.58 -17.17
CA ILE A 87 -10.20 -0.36 -17.82
C ILE A 87 -10.09 -0.58 -19.33
N TYR A 88 -9.45 -1.67 -19.76
CA TYR A 88 -9.30 -1.98 -21.19
C TYR A 88 -10.64 -2.06 -21.94
N THR A 89 -11.65 -2.67 -21.33
CA THR A 89 -12.99 -2.79 -21.91
C THR A 89 -13.71 -1.45 -21.93
N TRP A 90 -13.69 -0.72 -20.82
CA TRP A 90 -14.42 0.53 -20.67
C TRP A 90 -13.82 1.69 -21.45
N LEU A 91 -12.51 1.71 -21.71
CA LEU A 91 -11.91 2.65 -22.66
C LEU A 91 -12.55 2.55 -24.06
N LYS A 92 -12.89 1.34 -24.50
CA LYS A 92 -13.55 1.10 -25.80
C LYS A 92 -15.02 1.49 -25.82
N VAL A 93 -15.69 1.41 -24.67
CA VAL A 93 -17.14 1.66 -24.54
C VAL A 93 -17.45 3.12 -24.24
N TYR A 94 -16.69 3.73 -23.33
CA TYR A 94 -16.94 5.07 -22.79
C TYR A 94 -15.99 6.14 -23.32
N GLY A 95 -14.85 5.73 -23.90
CA GLY A 95 -13.84 6.63 -24.45
C GLY A 95 -12.61 6.77 -23.56
N MET A 96 -11.72 7.68 -23.93
CA MET A 96 -10.39 7.89 -23.31
C MET A 96 -10.48 8.40 -21.86
N SER A 97 -11.54 9.13 -21.53
CA SER A 97 -11.85 9.58 -20.18
C SER A 97 -13.21 9.05 -19.75
N PHE A 98 -13.26 8.31 -18.65
CA PHE A 98 -14.50 7.73 -18.13
C PHE A 98 -14.41 7.57 -16.61
N PHE A 99 -15.54 7.47 -15.93
CA PHE A 99 -15.57 7.14 -14.50
C PHE A 99 -16.10 5.73 -14.28
N TYR A 100 -15.77 5.11 -13.14
CA TYR A 100 -16.41 3.88 -12.64
C TYR A 100 -16.63 3.97 -11.13
N TRP A 101 -17.24 2.94 -10.53
CA TRP A 101 -17.61 2.96 -9.12
C TRP A 101 -16.82 1.95 -8.29
N ASN A 102 -16.01 2.45 -7.35
CA ASN A 102 -15.43 1.67 -6.27
C ASN A 102 -16.33 1.76 -5.03
N GLY A 103 -17.27 0.82 -4.93
CA GLY A 103 -18.35 0.91 -3.95
C GLY A 103 -19.18 2.16 -4.25
N PRO A 104 -19.48 3.01 -3.25
CA PRO A 104 -20.22 4.25 -3.47
C PRO A 104 -19.35 5.40 -4.01
N THR A 105 -18.03 5.22 -4.13
CA THR A 105 -17.10 6.26 -4.56
C THR A 105 -16.91 6.18 -6.07
N ALA A 106 -17.06 7.31 -6.77
CA ALA A 106 -16.72 7.40 -8.18
C ALA A 106 -15.21 7.61 -8.34
N GLU A 107 -14.58 6.84 -9.23
CA GLU A 107 -13.18 6.99 -9.61
C GLU A 107 -13.10 7.39 -11.08
N LEU A 108 -12.37 8.47 -11.37
CA LEU A 108 -12.17 8.98 -12.72
C LEU A 108 -10.90 8.38 -13.32
N VAL A 109 -11.02 7.82 -14.51
CA VAL A 109 -9.91 7.37 -15.34
C VAL A 109 -9.59 8.46 -16.35
N VAL A 110 -8.37 8.97 -16.28
CA VAL A 110 -7.84 10.01 -17.16
C VAL A 110 -6.70 9.39 -17.95
N THR A 111 -6.70 9.58 -19.27
CA THR A 111 -5.65 9.04 -20.15
C THR A 111 -4.90 10.10 -20.95
N GLU A 112 -5.42 11.33 -20.95
CA GLU A 112 -4.84 12.49 -21.62
C GLU A 112 -3.56 12.94 -20.87
N PRO A 113 -2.38 12.93 -21.53
CA PRO A 113 -1.10 13.23 -20.87
C PRO A 113 -1.03 14.60 -20.18
N GLU A 114 -1.67 15.61 -20.76
CA GLU A 114 -1.71 16.97 -20.22
C GLU A 114 -2.45 17.01 -18.87
N LEU A 115 -3.57 16.31 -18.77
CA LEU A 115 -4.35 16.20 -17.53
C LEU A 115 -3.63 15.32 -16.50
N ILE A 116 -3.01 14.22 -16.94
CA ILE A 116 -2.18 13.39 -16.05
C ILE A 116 -1.06 14.24 -15.45
N LYS A 117 -0.40 15.07 -16.25
CA LYS A 117 0.66 15.98 -15.76
C LYS A 117 0.13 16.98 -14.74
N GLU A 118 -1.04 17.58 -14.98
CA GLU A 118 -1.68 18.49 -14.04
C GLU A 118 -2.01 17.82 -12.70
N ILE A 119 -2.65 16.63 -12.77
CA ILE A 119 -3.03 15.83 -11.60
C ILE A 119 -1.79 15.40 -10.81
N LEU A 120 -0.73 14.95 -11.48
CA LEU A 120 0.50 14.48 -10.82
C LEU A 120 1.40 15.62 -10.33
N TYR A 121 1.33 16.81 -10.94
CA TYR A 121 2.03 17.99 -10.44
C TYR A 121 1.42 18.47 -9.11
N ASN A 122 0.09 18.49 -9.02
CA ASN A 122 -0.68 18.75 -7.80
C ASN A 122 -0.22 19.96 -6.97
N GLY A 123 0.25 21.03 -7.62
CA GLY A 123 0.81 22.21 -6.94
C GLY A 123 -0.17 22.86 -5.96
N ASP A 124 -1.44 22.95 -6.37
CA ASP A 124 -2.53 23.52 -5.57
C ASP A 124 -3.16 22.54 -4.56
N LYS A 125 -2.64 21.30 -4.49
CA LYS A 125 -3.09 20.22 -3.58
C LYS A 125 -4.57 19.84 -3.76
N TRP A 126 -5.11 19.98 -4.97
CA TRP A 126 -6.49 19.59 -5.30
C TRP A 126 -6.68 18.09 -5.43
N TYR A 127 -5.59 17.34 -5.64
CA TYR A 127 -5.58 15.90 -5.85
C TYR A 127 -4.86 15.20 -4.70
N PRO A 128 -5.42 15.18 -3.47
CA PRO A 128 -4.81 14.45 -2.36
C PRO A 128 -4.74 12.96 -2.68
N LYS A 129 -3.75 12.25 -2.13
CA LYS A 129 -3.74 10.79 -2.23
C LYS A 129 -5.04 10.21 -1.66
N PRO A 130 -5.58 9.14 -2.26
CA PRO A 130 -6.73 8.45 -1.71
C PRO A 130 -6.39 7.92 -0.31
N GLU A 131 -7.42 7.80 0.54
CA GLU A 131 -7.26 7.15 1.83
C GLU A 131 -6.78 5.70 1.62
N VAL A 132 -5.67 5.36 2.25
CA VAL A 132 -5.07 4.04 2.11
C VAL A 132 -5.99 2.99 2.75
N GLU A 133 -6.35 1.98 1.94
CA GLU A 133 -7.17 0.85 2.35
C GLU A 133 -6.51 0.04 3.48
N THR A 134 -7.32 -0.60 4.32
CA THR A 134 -6.85 -1.20 5.59
C THR A 134 -5.70 -2.18 5.39
N TYR A 135 -5.80 -3.09 4.42
CA TYR A 135 -4.73 -4.06 4.18
C TYR A 135 -3.51 -3.42 3.53
N PHE A 136 -3.70 -2.47 2.62
CA PHE A 136 -2.58 -1.75 2.03
C PHE A 136 -1.83 -0.96 3.11
N ARG A 137 -2.52 -0.36 4.09
CA ARG A 137 -1.87 0.29 5.24
C ARG A 137 -1.04 -0.72 6.05
N LYS A 138 -1.50 -1.95 6.23
CA LYS A 138 -0.68 -2.98 6.88
C LYS A 138 0.58 -3.33 6.09
N LEU A 139 0.53 -3.23 4.75
CA LEU A 139 1.66 -3.52 3.88
C LEU A 139 2.74 -2.43 3.97
N VAL A 140 2.35 -1.15 3.87
CA VAL A 140 3.31 -0.03 3.76
C VAL A 140 3.39 0.85 5.02
N GLY A 141 2.54 0.63 6.01
CA GLY A 141 2.41 1.51 7.18
C GLY A 141 2.02 2.93 6.81
N ASP A 142 2.37 3.90 7.66
CA ASP A 142 2.29 5.32 7.35
C ASP A 142 3.62 5.87 6.78
N GLY A 143 4.33 5.05 5.98
CA GLY A 143 5.60 5.42 5.32
C GLY A 143 5.42 6.34 4.10
N LEU A 144 6.44 6.46 3.26
CA LEU A 144 6.52 7.43 2.17
C LEU A 144 5.34 7.38 1.19
N VAL A 145 4.82 6.18 0.90
CA VAL A 145 3.69 6.02 -0.04
C VAL A 145 2.38 6.54 0.56
N ALA A 146 2.14 6.29 1.84
CA ALA A 146 0.91 6.66 2.54
C ALA A 146 0.93 8.07 3.15
N SER A 147 2.12 8.63 3.41
CA SER A 147 2.28 9.93 4.05
C SER A 147 2.04 11.11 3.10
N GLU A 148 1.64 12.25 3.69
CA GLU A 148 1.42 13.54 3.04
C GLU A 148 2.07 14.67 3.86
N GLY A 149 2.17 15.87 3.27
CA GLY A 149 2.61 17.07 3.98
C GLY A 149 4.07 17.03 4.48
N GLU A 150 4.31 17.55 5.69
CA GLU A 150 5.66 17.68 6.25
C GLU A 150 6.35 16.34 6.50
N LYS A 151 5.59 15.33 6.98
CA LYS A 151 6.10 13.97 7.18
C LYS A 151 6.58 13.39 5.85
N TRP A 152 5.77 13.50 4.80
CA TRP A 152 6.16 13.04 3.46
C TRP A 152 7.42 13.77 2.96
N ALA A 153 7.47 15.10 3.08
CA ALA A 153 8.61 15.90 2.62
C ALA A 153 9.92 15.47 3.31
N MET A 154 9.85 15.18 4.61
CA MET A 154 10.99 14.69 5.39
C MET A 154 11.44 13.30 4.93
N LEU A 155 10.52 12.32 4.87
CA LEU A 155 10.82 10.96 4.43
C LEU A 155 11.35 10.94 2.99
N ARG A 156 10.79 11.77 2.11
CA ARG A 156 11.24 11.91 0.72
C ARG A 156 12.64 12.48 0.63
N LYS A 157 12.98 13.48 1.46
CA LYS A 157 14.33 14.07 1.52
C LYS A 157 15.36 13.03 1.97
N LEU A 158 15.05 12.25 3.00
CA LEU A 158 15.94 11.18 3.50
C LEU A 158 16.12 10.07 2.45
N SER A 159 15.03 9.63 1.84
CA SER A 159 15.06 8.65 0.74
C SER A 159 15.90 9.14 -0.44
N ASN A 160 15.66 10.36 -0.92
CA ASN A 160 16.44 10.93 -2.02
C ASN A 160 17.93 11.04 -1.68
N HIS A 161 18.27 11.30 -0.42
CA HIS A 161 19.67 11.31 0.01
C HIS A 161 20.28 9.91 0.01
N ALA A 162 19.57 8.91 0.52
CA ALA A 162 20.04 7.52 0.53
C ALA A 162 20.24 6.95 -0.89
N PHE A 163 19.40 7.36 -1.84
CA PHE A 163 19.38 6.82 -3.21
C PHE A 163 19.87 7.83 -4.26
N HIS A 164 20.64 8.85 -3.88
CA HIS A 164 21.26 9.74 -4.86
C HIS A 164 22.47 9.08 -5.56
N GLY A 165 22.88 9.63 -6.71
CA GLY A 165 23.93 9.07 -7.56
C GLY A 165 25.23 8.66 -6.84
N GLU A 166 25.79 9.51 -5.96
CA GLU A 166 27.00 9.15 -5.22
C GLU A 166 26.79 8.01 -4.21
N SER A 167 25.66 7.96 -3.50
CA SER A 167 25.31 6.84 -2.60
C SER A 167 25.14 5.54 -3.39
N LEU A 168 24.50 5.59 -4.56
CA LEU A 168 24.33 4.43 -5.44
C LEU A 168 25.66 3.83 -5.89
N LYS A 169 26.68 4.66 -6.17
CA LYS A 169 28.03 4.16 -6.53
C LYS A 169 28.61 3.26 -5.44
N GLY A 170 28.40 3.61 -4.16
CA GLY A 170 28.82 2.80 -3.03
C GLY A 170 28.07 1.47 -2.90
N MET A 171 26.88 1.36 -3.50
CA MET A 171 26.05 0.15 -3.48
C MET A 171 26.39 -0.85 -4.60
N ILE A 172 27.02 -0.38 -5.69
CA ILE A 172 27.35 -1.21 -6.87
C ILE A 172 28.12 -2.49 -6.50
N PRO A 173 29.16 -2.48 -5.65
CA PRO A 173 29.89 -3.71 -5.32
C PRO A 173 28.99 -4.78 -4.69
N ALA A 174 28.09 -4.39 -3.78
CA ALA A 174 27.15 -5.32 -3.16
C ALA A 174 26.11 -5.83 -4.17
N MET A 175 25.67 -4.98 -5.11
CA MET A 175 24.78 -5.40 -6.20
C MET A 175 25.43 -6.44 -7.10
N VAL A 176 26.70 -6.23 -7.49
CA VAL A 176 27.47 -7.16 -8.31
C VAL A 176 27.63 -8.50 -7.58
N GLU A 177 28.02 -8.47 -6.31
CA GLU A 177 28.18 -9.69 -5.50
C GLU A 177 26.88 -10.50 -5.39
N SER A 178 25.73 -9.83 -5.20
CA SER A 178 24.42 -10.49 -5.19
C SER A 178 24.11 -11.15 -6.54
N VAL A 179 24.40 -10.47 -7.65
CA VAL A 179 24.19 -11.02 -9.01
C VAL A 179 25.11 -12.20 -9.27
N GLU A 180 26.39 -12.12 -8.91
CA GLU A 180 27.35 -13.22 -9.07
C GLU A 180 26.94 -14.44 -8.24
N THR A 181 26.43 -14.22 -7.03
CA THR A 181 25.90 -15.30 -6.17
C THR A 181 24.70 -15.98 -6.82
N MET A 182 23.75 -15.22 -7.36
CA MET A 182 22.60 -15.76 -8.10
C MET A 182 23.05 -16.54 -9.35
N LEU A 183 23.92 -15.97 -10.19
CA LEU A 183 24.42 -16.66 -11.38
C LEU A 183 25.21 -17.92 -11.03
N GLY A 184 25.88 -17.94 -9.87
CA GLY A 184 26.51 -19.13 -9.32
C GLY A 184 25.49 -20.25 -9.02
N SER A 185 24.34 -19.91 -8.43
CA SER A 185 23.28 -20.88 -8.12
C SER A 185 22.62 -21.44 -9.40
N TRP A 186 22.56 -20.64 -10.47
CA TRP A 186 21.94 -21.03 -11.73
C TRP A 186 22.66 -22.17 -12.45
N LYS A 187 23.94 -22.40 -12.13
CA LYS A 187 24.68 -23.58 -12.63
C LYS A 187 23.99 -24.90 -12.25
N ASN A 188 23.18 -24.92 -11.19
CA ASN A 188 22.42 -26.09 -10.77
C ASN A 188 21.20 -26.39 -11.68
N TYR A 189 20.77 -25.43 -12.50
CA TYR A 189 19.66 -25.58 -13.44
C TYR A 189 20.09 -25.94 -14.86
N GLN A 190 21.37 -26.30 -15.08
CA GLN A 190 21.87 -26.63 -16.42
C GLN A 190 21.00 -27.69 -17.12
N GLY A 191 20.50 -27.34 -18.31
CA GLY A 191 19.64 -28.19 -19.13
C GLY A 191 18.21 -28.34 -18.62
N LYS A 192 17.77 -27.54 -17.64
CA LYS A 192 16.43 -27.56 -17.05
C LYS A 192 15.76 -26.19 -17.17
N GLU A 193 14.46 -26.21 -17.41
CA GLU A 193 13.63 -25.02 -17.24
C GLU A 193 13.46 -24.72 -15.75
N PHE A 194 13.45 -23.44 -15.39
CA PHE A 194 13.21 -22.97 -14.03
C PHE A 194 12.54 -21.59 -14.06
N ASP A 195 11.95 -21.20 -12.94
CA ASP A 195 11.23 -19.94 -12.82
C ASP A 195 12.19 -18.77 -12.49
N VAL A 196 12.50 -17.96 -13.51
CA VAL A 196 13.35 -16.77 -13.36
C VAL A 196 12.70 -15.67 -12.53
N TYR A 197 11.37 -15.65 -12.41
CA TYR A 197 10.66 -14.65 -11.60
C TYR A 197 11.04 -14.76 -10.13
N GLU A 198 11.07 -15.98 -9.58
CA GLU A 198 11.45 -16.21 -8.19
C GLU A 198 12.93 -15.88 -7.94
N GLU A 199 13.82 -16.16 -8.90
CA GLU A 199 15.25 -15.81 -8.79
C GLU A 199 15.47 -14.29 -8.78
N PHE A 200 14.84 -13.54 -9.69
CA PHE A 200 14.92 -12.08 -9.71
C PHE A 200 14.27 -11.45 -8.48
N ARG A 201 13.16 -12.00 -8.00
CA ARG A 201 12.54 -11.55 -6.75
C ARG A 201 13.50 -11.72 -5.56
N MET A 202 14.18 -12.87 -5.47
CA MET A 202 15.17 -13.13 -4.43
C MET A 202 16.39 -12.20 -4.56
N LEU A 203 16.85 -11.93 -5.79
CA LEU A 203 17.94 -10.99 -6.06
C LEU A 203 17.58 -9.56 -5.61
N THR A 204 16.40 -9.05 -5.98
CA THR A 204 15.96 -7.71 -5.57
C THR A 204 15.90 -7.60 -4.06
N SER A 205 15.40 -8.65 -3.39
CA SER A 205 15.38 -8.74 -1.93
C SER A 205 16.77 -8.65 -1.32
N GLU A 206 17.72 -9.40 -1.86
CA GLU A 206 19.10 -9.42 -1.39
C GLU A 206 19.80 -8.08 -1.59
N VAL A 207 19.66 -7.50 -2.78
CA VAL A 207 20.21 -6.19 -3.12
C VAL A 207 19.69 -5.15 -2.13
N LEU A 208 18.37 -5.08 -1.91
CA LEU A 208 17.79 -4.10 -1.00
C LEU A 208 18.29 -4.30 0.45
N SER A 209 18.29 -5.53 0.96
CA SER A 209 18.75 -5.81 2.32
C SER A 209 20.22 -5.45 2.55
N ARG A 210 21.10 -5.75 1.59
CA ARG A 210 22.53 -5.42 1.70
C ARG A 210 22.77 -3.91 1.58
N THR A 211 22.09 -3.25 0.66
CA THR A 211 22.40 -1.86 0.27
C THR A 211 21.65 -0.79 1.06
N ALA A 212 20.36 -1.02 1.36
CA ALA A 212 19.53 -0.04 2.04
C ALA A 212 19.50 -0.25 3.57
N PHE A 213 19.59 -1.51 4.03
CA PHE A 213 19.42 -1.83 5.46
C PHE A 213 20.69 -2.32 6.14
N GLY A 214 21.73 -2.68 5.38
CA GLY A 214 22.95 -3.32 5.88
C GLY A 214 22.66 -4.58 6.69
N SER A 215 21.53 -5.25 6.43
CA SER A 215 21.06 -6.43 7.15
C SER A 215 21.47 -7.71 6.43
N SER A 216 21.37 -8.84 7.11
CA SER A 216 21.65 -10.13 6.47
C SER A 216 20.57 -10.50 5.45
N PHE A 217 20.96 -11.21 4.39
CA PHE A 217 20.05 -11.76 3.39
C PHE A 217 18.89 -12.57 4.00
N LEU A 218 19.15 -13.33 5.07
CA LEU A 218 18.15 -14.19 5.71
C LEU A 218 17.03 -13.38 6.37
N GLU A 219 17.36 -12.28 7.04
CA GLU A 219 16.36 -11.40 7.68
C GLU A 219 15.50 -10.71 6.62
N GLY A 220 16.14 -10.21 5.56
CA GLY A 220 15.46 -9.65 4.40
C GLY A 220 14.47 -10.62 3.78
N LYS A 221 14.93 -11.84 3.48
CA LYS A 221 14.11 -12.89 2.86
C LYS A 221 12.83 -13.18 3.64
N GLN A 222 12.90 -13.23 4.96
CA GLN A 222 11.72 -13.47 5.81
C GLN A 222 10.73 -12.30 5.74
N ILE A 223 11.22 -11.06 5.85
CA ILE A 223 10.39 -9.85 5.73
C ILE A 223 9.69 -9.81 4.37
N PHE A 224 10.42 -10.02 3.28
CA PHE A 224 9.89 -10.03 1.92
C PHE A 224 8.84 -11.11 1.71
N GLN A 225 9.06 -12.32 2.23
CA GLN A 225 8.08 -13.41 2.12
C GLN A 225 6.75 -13.05 2.83
N MET A 226 6.83 -12.49 4.04
CA MET A 226 5.63 -12.08 4.79
C MET A 226 4.90 -10.91 4.12
N LEU A 227 5.65 -9.94 3.57
CA LEU A 227 5.07 -8.83 2.80
C LEU A 227 4.39 -9.32 1.52
N ARG A 228 4.93 -10.34 0.84
CA ARG A 228 4.29 -10.98 -0.30
C ARG A 228 2.96 -11.62 0.08
N GLU A 229 2.93 -12.38 1.16
CA GLU A 229 1.70 -12.99 1.69
C GLU A 229 0.66 -11.92 2.01
N LEU A 230 1.09 -10.80 2.58
CA LEU A 230 0.23 -9.64 2.84
C LEU A 230 -0.25 -8.97 1.53
N GLY A 231 0.61 -8.83 0.52
CA GLY A 231 0.26 -8.31 -0.80
C GLY A 231 -0.79 -9.17 -1.52
N VAL A 232 -0.76 -10.49 -1.32
CA VAL A 232 -1.81 -11.40 -1.80
C VAL A 232 -3.14 -11.12 -1.09
N ILE A 233 -3.13 -10.85 0.21
CA ILE A 233 -4.34 -10.45 0.96
C ILE A 233 -4.89 -9.12 0.44
N VAL A 234 -4.03 -8.12 0.20
CA VAL A 234 -4.39 -6.84 -0.42
C VAL A 234 -5.09 -7.09 -1.76
N GLY A 235 -4.46 -7.83 -2.67
CA GLY A 235 -5.02 -8.10 -4.00
C GLY A 235 -6.36 -8.84 -3.98
N ARG A 236 -6.56 -9.77 -3.03
CA ARG A 236 -7.85 -10.47 -2.84
C ARG A 236 -8.95 -9.58 -2.25
N ASN A 237 -8.61 -8.45 -1.66
CA ASN A 237 -9.54 -7.55 -0.96
C ASN A 237 -9.73 -6.18 -1.63
N ASP A 238 -8.91 -5.84 -2.63
CA ASP A 238 -8.89 -4.58 -3.39
C ASP A 238 -10.28 -4.06 -3.81
N PHE A 239 -11.17 -4.96 -4.24
CA PHE A 239 -12.54 -4.63 -4.67
C PHE A 239 -13.64 -5.19 -3.76
N LYS A 240 -13.31 -5.60 -2.53
CA LYS A 240 -14.31 -6.05 -1.55
C LYS A 240 -14.81 -4.87 -0.74
N ILE A 241 -16.10 -4.55 -0.87
CA ILE A 241 -16.71 -3.50 -0.05
C ILE A 241 -16.86 -3.96 1.39
N ARG A 242 -16.19 -3.26 2.31
CA ARG A 242 -16.31 -3.49 3.75
C ARG A 242 -17.24 -2.47 4.38
N LEU A 243 -18.26 -2.97 5.08
CA LEU A 243 -19.07 -2.15 5.98
C LEU A 243 -18.33 -2.02 7.30
N SER A 244 -17.60 -0.91 7.46
CA SER A 244 -17.05 -0.54 8.76
C SER A 244 -18.19 -0.11 9.68
N VAL A 245 -18.76 -1.06 10.43
CA VAL A 245 -19.66 -0.77 11.54
C VAL A 245 -18.80 -0.42 12.76
N PRO A 246 -18.82 0.84 13.24
CA PRO A 246 -18.02 1.24 14.39
C PRO A 246 -18.29 0.33 15.59
N GLY A 247 -17.22 -0.24 16.18
CA GLY A 247 -17.29 -1.11 17.36
C GLY A 247 -17.46 -2.61 17.09
N LEU A 248 -18.03 -3.01 15.94
CA LEU A 248 -18.24 -4.43 15.60
C LEU A 248 -17.15 -5.01 14.68
N SER A 249 -16.36 -4.17 14.01
CA SER A 249 -15.26 -4.59 13.13
C SER A 249 -14.17 -5.39 13.85
N ARG A 250 -14.00 -5.21 15.17
CA ARG A 250 -13.05 -5.99 15.98
C ARG A 250 -13.55 -7.40 16.32
N ILE A 251 -14.87 -7.61 16.30
CA ILE A 251 -15.52 -8.86 16.72
C ILE A 251 -15.77 -9.76 15.49
N LEU A 252 -15.98 -9.16 14.31
CA LEU A 252 -16.26 -9.86 13.06
C LEU A 252 -15.01 -9.98 12.16
N LYS A 253 -13.86 -10.36 12.74
CA LYS A 253 -12.65 -10.60 11.95
C LYS A 253 -12.81 -11.86 11.11
N ASN A 254 -12.50 -11.77 9.82
CA ASN A 254 -12.40 -12.93 8.94
C ASN A 254 -10.97 -13.50 8.91
N GLY A 255 -10.76 -14.57 8.13
CA GLY A 255 -9.43 -15.21 8.01
C GLY A 255 -8.35 -14.25 7.53
N ASP A 256 -8.64 -13.44 6.50
CA ASP A 256 -7.71 -12.44 5.96
C ASP A 256 -7.35 -11.36 7.01
N ASP A 257 -8.30 -10.96 7.86
CA ASP A 257 -8.05 -10.02 8.98
C ASP A 257 -7.05 -10.59 9.98
N VAL A 258 -7.26 -11.83 10.41
CA VAL A 258 -6.39 -12.51 11.39
C VAL A 258 -5.01 -12.78 10.79
N GLU A 259 -4.95 -13.25 9.55
CA GLU A 259 -3.70 -13.54 8.86
C GLU A 259 -2.89 -12.27 8.61
N SER A 260 -3.52 -11.20 8.12
CA SER A 260 -2.84 -9.92 7.91
C SER A 260 -2.33 -9.28 9.21
N ASP A 261 -3.07 -9.38 10.32
CA ASP A 261 -2.61 -8.91 11.64
C ASP A 261 -1.36 -9.67 12.09
N LYS A 262 -1.34 -10.99 11.88
CA LYS A 262 -0.19 -11.85 12.21
C LYS A 262 1.02 -11.50 11.35
N LEU A 263 0.83 -11.30 10.05
CA LEU A 263 1.88 -10.92 9.11
C LEU A 263 2.44 -9.56 9.45
N GLU A 264 1.58 -8.55 9.64
CA GLU A 264 1.99 -7.19 10.00
C GLU A 264 2.83 -7.18 11.28
N LYS A 265 2.38 -7.88 12.32
CA LYS A 265 3.11 -7.99 13.58
C LYS A 265 4.48 -8.63 13.36
N GLY A 266 4.54 -9.77 12.68
CA GLY A 266 5.82 -10.47 12.49
C GLY A 266 6.82 -9.69 11.63
N ILE A 267 6.34 -8.94 10.62
CA ILE A 267 7.17 -8.01 9.84
C ILE A 267 7.72 -6.92 10.77
N GLY A 268 6.88 -6.32 11.60
CA GLY A 268 7.28 -5.30 12.58
C GLY A 268 8.33 -5.82 13.56
N ASP A 269 8.14 -7.03 14.10
CA ASP A 269 9.06 -7.68 15.04
C ASP A 269 10.44 -7.94 14.40
N LEU A 270 10.47 -8.38 13.13
CA LEU A 270 11.72 -8.61 12.39
C LEU A 270 12.48 -7.30 12.11
N ILE A 271 11.78 -6.28 11.61
CA ILE A 271 12.38 -4.96 11.34
C ILE A 271 12.89 -4.33 12.65
N PHE A 272 12.11 -4.43 13.72
CA PHE A 272 12.54 -3.97 15.04
C PHE A 272 13.80 -4.70 15.51
N GLY A 273 13.92 -6.01 15.26
CA GLY A 273 15.14 -6.77 15.52
C GLY A 273 16.36 -6.23 14.76
N ILE A 274 16.20 -5.83 13.49
CA ILE A 274 17.27 -5.20 12.70
C ILE A 274 17.68 -3.85 13.31
N ILE A 275 16.71 -3.01 13.68
CA ILE A 275 16.95 -1.72 14.32
C ILE A 275 17.72 -1.91 15.64
N GLN A 276 17.27 -2.82 16.51
CA GLN A 276 17.92 -3.08 17.80
C GLN A 276 19.35 -3.58 17.65
N LYS A 277 19.62 -4.44 16.65
CA LYS A 277 20.99 -4.90 16.35
C LYS A 277 21.88 -3.74 15.98
N ARG A 278 21.39 -2.83 15.12
CA ARG A 278 22.13 -1.63 14.70
C ARG A 278 22.38 -0.70 15.89
N GLU A 279 21.37 -0.44 16.72
CA GLU A 279 21.50 0.39 17.92
C GLU A 279 22.55 -0.16 18.90
N LYS A 280 22.59 -1.49 19.11
CA LYS A 280 23.58 -2.11 20.00
C LYS A 280 25.02 -2.00 19.48
N LEU A 281 25.23 -2.16 18.17
CA LEU A 281 26.55 -2.03 17.56
C LEU A 281 27.11 -0.61 17.75
N MET A 282 26.25 0.41 17.67
CA MET A 282 26.65 1.81 17.85
C MET A 282 26.99 2.20 19.30
N MET A 283 26.54 1.44 20.29
CA MET A 283 26.94 1.67 21.69
C MET A 283 28.41 1.25 21.94
N GLY A 284 29.04 0.53 21.00
CA GLY A 284 30.42 0.04 21.10
C GLY A 284 31.43 0.78 20.21
N GLU A 285 31.05 1.25 19.01
CA GLU A 285 31.96 1.90 18.05
C GLU A 285 31.26 3.03 17.25
N GLY A 286 31.78 4.26 17.36
CA GLY A 286 31.46 5.39 16.46
C GLY A 286 30.17 6.18 16.74
N ASN A 287 30.09 7.42 16.22
CA ASN A 287 28.99 8.35 16.47
C ASN A 287 27.84 8.31 15.43
N SER A 288 27.91 7.46 14.39
CA SER A 288 26.98 7.47 13.24
C SER A 288 26.44 6.09 12.88
N TYR A 289 25.12 5.97 12.67
CA TYR A 289 24.44 4.72 12.30
C TYR A 289 24.78 4.18 10.88
N GLY A 290 25.69 4.85 10.17
CA GLY A 290 26.00 4.61 8.77
C GLY A 290 25.26 5.56 7.83
N SER A 291 25.60 5.48 6.55
CA SER A 291 25.02 6.30 5.46
C SER A 291 24.03 5.52 4.59
N ASP A 292 23.77 4.26 4.91
CA ASP A 292 22.69 3.49 4.29
C ASP A 292 21.32 4.05 4.71
N PHE A 293 20.25 3.62 4.01
CA PHE A 293 18.92 4.20 4.21
C PHE A 293 18.43 4.07 5.66
N LEU A 294 18.61 2.90 6.28
CA LEU A 294 18.26 2.69 7.69
C LEU A 294 19.10 3.59 8.61
N GLY A 295 20.41 3.69 8.36
CA GLY A 295 21.30 4.57 9.10
C GLY A 295 20.86 6.03 9.05
N LEU A 296 20.45 6.51 7.88
CA LEU A 296 19.93 7.86 7.69
C LEU A 296 18.61 8.10 8.46
N LEU A 297 17.71 7.13 8.49
CA LEU A 297 16.48 7.22 9.31
C LEU A 297 16.79 7.29 10.81
N LEU A 298 17.73 6.47 11.29
CA LEU A 298 18.14 6.45 12.69
C LEU A 298 18.89 7.74 13.10
N ASN A 299 19.76 8.26 12.23
CA ASN A 299 20.43 9.56 12.44
C ASN A 299 19.38 10.69 12.47
N ALA A 300 18.44 10.71 11.52
CA ALA A 300 17.38 11.72 11.50
C ALA A 300 16.52 11.70 12.79
N ARG A 301 16.22 10.51 13.31
CA ARG A 301 15.52 10.37 14.60
C ARG A 301 16.36 10.86 15.78
N LYS A 302 17.68 10.69 15.76
CA LYS A 302 18.59 11.14 16.83
C LYS A 302 18.74 12.66 16.84
N ASP A 303 18.87 13.28 15.66
CA ASP A 303 19.31 14.66 15.50
C ASP A 303 18.15 15.67 15.34
N ALA A 304 16.92 15.20 15.10
CA ALA A 304 15.77 16.08 14.89
C ALA A 304 15.24 16.71 16.20
N PRO A 305 14.76 17.96 16.16
CA PRO A 305 13.99 18.56 17.26
C PRO A 305 12.73 17.74 17.55
N GLU A 306 12.26 17.73 18.81
CA GLU A 306 11.16 16.87 19.27
C GLU A 306 9.87 16.95 18.43
N ASN A 307 9.57 18.11 17.83
CA ASN A 307 8.39 18.31 16.97
C ASN A 307 8.53 17.74 15.55
N TYR A 308 9.73 17.35 15.12
CA TYR A 308 10.02 16.76 13.80
C TYR A 308 10.66 15.37 13.88
N LYS A 309 10.63 14.78 15.08
CA LYS A 309 11.33 13.53 15.36
C LYS A 309 10.52 12.35 14.87
N LEU A 310 11.12 11.52 14.01
CA LEU A 310 10.53 10.26 13.58
C LEU A 310 10.34 9.36 14.80
N SER A 311 9.12 8.83 14.97
CA SER A 311 8.88 7.78 15.95
C SER A 311 9.54 6.47 15.49
N LEU A 312 9.71 5.53 16.42
CA LEU A 312 10.18 4.19 16.06
C LEU A 312 9.20 3.53 15.06
N GLN A 313 7.90 3.76 15.22
CA GLN A 313 6.89 3.23 14.30
C GLN A 313 7.05 3.81 12.90
N ASP A 314 7.38 5.11 12.79
CA ASP A 314 7.63 5.73 11.48
C ASP A 314 8.82 5.08 10.76
N ILE A 315 9.88 4.73 11.49
CA ILE A 315 11.03 4.01 10.90
C ILE A 315 10.61 2.61 10.45
N ILE A 316 9.84 1.89 11.27
CA ILE A 316 9.35 0.55 10.90
C ILE A 316 8.46 0.62 9.65
N ASP A 317 7.53 1.57 9.61
CA ASP A 317 6.63 1.79 8.47
C ASP A 317 7.39 2.18 7.20
N GLU A 318 8.42 3.00 7.33
CA GLU A 318 9.29 3.35 6.21
C GLU A 318 10.09 2.14 5.72
N CYS A 319 10.61 1.31 6.62
CA CYS A 319 11.24 0.05 6.27
C CYS A 319 10.25 -0.88 5.54
N LYS A 320 9.02 -1.01 6.05
CA LYS A 320 7.94 -1.78 5.40
C LYS A 320 7.65 -1.26 4.00
N THR A 321 7.60 0.06 3.81
CA THR A 321 7.39 0.68 2.49
C THR A 321 8.47 0.26 1.50
N PHE A 322 9.75 0.34 1.87
CA PHE A 322 10.85 -0.02 0.97
C PHE A 322 10.96 -1.53 0.72
N TYR A 323 10.77 -2.34 1.76
CA TYR A 323 10.72 -3.79 1.63
C TYR A 323 9.50 -4.27 0.83
N GLY A 324 8.35 -3.61 0.96
CA GLY A 324 7.08 -4.05 0.37
C GLY A 324 6.87 -3.63 -1.08
N LEU A 325 7.66 -2.67 -1.58
CA LEU A 325 7.57 -2.13 -2.93
C LEU A 325 8.76 -2.47 -3.83
N ALA A 326 9.72 -3.24 -3.32
CA ALA A 326 10.85 -3.78 -4.07
C ALA A 326 10.51 -5.16 -4.65
#